data_AF-A0A2G9XZZ7-F1
#
_entry.id   AF-A0A2G9XZZ7-F1
#
_cell.length_a   1.000
_cell.length_b   1.000
_cell.length_c   1.000
_cell.angle_alpha   90.00
_cell.angle_beta   90.00
_cell.angle_gamma   90.00
#
_symmetry.space_group_name_H-M   'P 1'
#
loop_
_entity.id
_entity.type
_entity.pdbx_description
1 polymer ?
#
loop_
_entity_poly.entity_id
_entity_poly.type
_entity_poly.pdbx_seq_one_letter_code
_entity_poly.pdbx_strand_id
1 'polypeptide(L)' 'MDYGRKPKRVHSTPLKICYRIMYSKIGDLRFIGHLDTTRALTRVLKRAGLPLVYSQGYKPKPKI' A
#
# COMPACT_ATOMS: atom_id res chain seq x y z
N MET A 1 -5.12 49.72 6.95
CA MET A 1 -4.90 49.21 5.58
C MET A 1 -3.90 48.07 5.69
N ASP A 2 -4.38 46.85 5.87
CA ASP A 2 -3.54 45.67 6.12
C ASP A 2 -3.25 44.92 4.82
N TYR A 3 -2.36 45.47 3.99
CA TYR A 3 -1.87 44.82 2.77
C TYR A 3 -0.74 43.82 3.08
N GLY A 4 -0.97 42.92 4.02
CA GLY A 4 -0.04 41.83 4.36
C GLY A 4 -0.35 40.56 3.59
N ARG A 5 0.61 40.06 2.80
CA ARG A 5 0.55 38.75 2.13
C ARG A 5 0.40 37.65 3.18
N LYS A 6 -0.81 37.11 3.34
CA LYS A 6 -1.09 36.01 4.28
C LYS A 6 -0.08 34.86 4.04
N PRO A 7 0.55 34.31 5.10
CA PRO A 7 1.54 33.25 4.93
C PRO A 7 0.88 32.04 4.24
N LYS A 8 1.54 31.55 3.19
CA LYS A 8 1.07 30.41 2.42
C LYS A 8 1.10 29.18 3.34
N ARG A 9 -0.07 28.63 3.67
CA ARG A 9 -0.17 27.41 4.50
C ARG A 9 0.61 26.29 3.80
N VAL A 10 1.70 25.86 4.40
CA VAL A 10 2.46 24.70 3.93
C VAL A 10 1.66 23.48 4.33
N HIS A 11 0.97 22.87 3.36
CA HIS A 11 0.40 21.55 3.55
C HIS A 11 1.56 20.56 3.65
N SER A 12 1.83 20.01 4.83
CA SER A 12 2.72 18.86 4.98
C SER A 12 2.08 17.68 4.23
N THR A 13 2.53 17.41 3.01
CA THR A 13 2.10 16.21 2.30
C THR A 13 2.54 15.00 3.12
N PRO A 14 1.65 14.02 3.38
CA PRO A 14 2.05 12.83 4.11
C PRO A 14 3.10 12.08 3.29
N LEU A 15 4.16 11.62 3.96
CA LEU A 15 5.21 10.81 3.32
C LEU A 15 4.57 9.54 2.73
N LYS A 16 4.57 9.45 1.40
CA LYS A 16 4.09 8.26 0.69
C LYS A 16 5.23 7.24 0.63
N ILE A 17 5.17 6.20 1.45
CA ILE A 17 6.14 5.11 1.43
C ILE A 17 5.72 4.09 0.37
N CYS A 18 6.60 3.83 -0.60
CA CYS A 18 6.40 2.82 -1.65
C CYS A 18 7.34 1.64 -1.42
N TYR A 19 6.79 0.45 -1.26
CA TYR A 19 7.57 -0.79 -1.13
C TYR A 19 7.56 -1.55 -2.45
N ARG A 20 8.73 -1.98 -2.92
CA ARG A 20 8.87 -2.90 -4.05
C ARG A 20 9.16 -4.30 -3.51
N ILE A 21 8.35 -5.26 -3.92
CA ILE A 21 8.42 -6.63 -3.42
C ILE A 21 8.63 -7.56 -4.61
N MET A 22 9.64 -8.42 -4.50
CA MET A 22 9.90 -9.49 -5.45
C MET A 22 9.66 -10.82 -4.75
N TYR A 23 8.96 -11.74 -5.42
CA TYR A 23 8.69 -13.07 -4.91
C TYR A 23 8.88 -14.11 -6.01
N SER A 24 9.23 -15.32 -5.60
CA SER A 24 9.36 -16.49 -6.45
C SER A 24 8.66 -17.67 -5.80
N LYS A 25 8.04 -18.53 -6.61
CA LYS A 25 7.48 -19.80 -6.13
C LYS A 25 8.59 -20.85 -6.13
N ILE A 26 8.82 -21.50 -4.99
CA ILE A 26 9.87 -22.51 -4.81
C ILE A 26 9.19 -23.82 -4.36
N GLY A 27 9.67 -24.95 -4.87
CA GLY A 27 9.15 -26.28 -4.53
C GLY A 27 7.66 -26.43 -4.88
N ASP A 28 6.91 -27.01 -3.94
CA ASP A 28 5.47 -27.30 -4.10
C ASP A 28 4.60 -26.05 -4.25
N LEU A 29 5.13 -24.86 -3.91
CA LEU A 29 4.43 -23.59 -4.08
C LEU A 29 4.11 -23.29 -5.57
N ARG A 30 4.77 -23.97 -6.52
CA ARG A 30 4.51 -23.83 -7.95
C ARG A 30 3.09 -24.23 -8.36
N PHE A 31 2.47 -25.14 -7.60
CA PHE A 31 1.13 -25.65 -7.90
C PHE A 31 0.02 -24.71 -7.41
N ILE A 32 0.35 -23.69 -6.63
CA ILE A 32 -0.61 -22.73 -6.10
C ILE A 32 -1.04 -21.74 -7.20
N GLY A 33 -2.35 -21.48 -7.28
CA GLY A 33 -2.93 -20.52 -8.20
C GLY A 33 -2.51 -19.06 -7.94
N HIS A 34 -2.74 -18.19 -8.92
CA HIS A 34 -2.44 -16.76 -8.79
C HIS A 34 -3.27 -16.09 -7.68
N LEU A 35 -4.54 -16.49 -7.52
CA LEU A 35 -5.43 -15.93 -6.51
C LEU A 35 -4.97 -16.23 -5.08
N ASP A 36 -4.53 -17.47 -4.83
CA ASP A 36 -4.02 -17.85 -3.52
C ASP A 36 -2.67 -17.21 -3.22
N THR A 37 -1.81 -17.05 -4.24
CA THR A 37 -0.55 -16.33 -4.11
C THR A 37 -0.78 -14.87 -3.72
N THR A 38 -1.70 -14.17 -4.39
CA THR A 38 -2.02 -12.75 -4.09
C THR A 38 -2.69 -12.59 -2.72
N ARG A 39 -3.55 -13.53 -2.32
CA ARG A 39 -4.13 -13.58 -0.97
C ARG A 39 -3.08 -13.81 0.11
N ALA A 40 -2.14 -14.73 -0.12
CA ALA A 40 -1.05 -15.02 0.79
C ALA A 40 -0.14 -13.79 0.96
N LEU A 41 0.27 -13.16 -0.14
CA LEU A 41 1.06 -11.92 -0.10
C LEU A 41 0.32 -10.82 0.68
N THR A 42 -0.95 -10.59 0.39
CA THR A 42 -1.77 -9.62 1.12
C THR A 42 -1.82 -9.92 2.62
N ARG A 43 -1.95 -11.20 3.00
CA ARG A 43 -1.97 -11.63 4.40
C ARG A 43 -0.63 -11.40 5.09
N VAL A 44 0.48 -11.71 4.42
CA VAL A 44 1.84 -11.49 4.94
C VAL A 44 2.07 -9.99 5.17
N LEU A 45 1.70 -9.14 4.20
CA LEU A 45 1.86 -7.69 4.32
C LEU A 45 1.05 -7.10 5.47
N LYS A 46 -0.18 -7.59 5.67
CA LYS A 46 -1.01 -7.24 6.83
C LYS A 46 -0.37 -7.68 8.14
N ARG A 47 0.15 -8.91 8.20
CA ARG A 47 0.82 -9.45 9.40
C ARG A 47 2.13 -8.73 9.71
N ALA A 48 2.84 -8.24 8.70
CA ALA A 48 4.05 -7.45 8.87
C ALA A 48 3.81 -6.03 9.44
N GLY A 49 2.54 -5.63 9.65
CA GLY A 49 2.22 -4.31 10.17
C GLY A 49 2.49 -3.15 9.20
N LEU A 50 2.61 -3.45 7.90
CA LEU A 50 2.90 -2.42 6.90
C LEU A 50 1.68 -1.51 6.69
N PRO A 51 1.89 -0.18 6.57
CA PRO A 51 0.81 0.77 6.29
C PRO A 51 0.37 0.64 4.83
N LEU A 52 -0.46 -0.36 4.55
CA LEU A 52 -1.01 -0.60 3.21
C LEU A 52 -2.13 0.38 2.90
N VAL A 53 -2.08 0.98 1.72
CA VAL A 53 -3.19 1.78 1.19
C VAL A 53 -4.22 0.85 0.58
N TYR A 54 -5.48 0.96 0.98
CA TYR A 54 -6.59 0.17 0.42
C TYR A 54 -7.33 0.93 -0.68
N SER A 55 -8.00 0.20 -1.57
CA SER A 55 -8.99 0.76 -2.48
C SER A 55 -10.20 1.26 -1.70
N GLN A 56 -10.74 2.42 -2.07
CA GLN A 56 -11.90 3.07 -1.43
C GLN A 56 -13.24 2.57 -2.01
N GLY A 57 -13.30 1.31 -2.46
CA GLY A 57 -14.50 0.72 -3.07
C GLY A 57 -15.20 -0.28 -2.16
N TYR A 58 -16.36 -0.78 -2.58
CA TYR A 58 -17.18 -1.75 -1.83
C TYR A 58 -16.49 -3.07 -1.48
N LYS A 59 -15.33 -3.37 -2.07
CA LYS A 59 -14.46 -4.50 -1.70
C LYS A 59 -13.02 -3.99 -1.51
N PRO A 60 -12.61 -3.62 -0.29
CA PRO A 60 -11.30 -3.04 -0.05
C PRO A 60 -10.21 -4.07 -0.36
N LYS A 61 -9.44 -3.79 -1.41
CA LYS A 61 -8.24 -4.55 -1.77
C LYS A 61 -7.04 -3.64 -1.52
N PRO A 62 -5.95 -4.15 -0.92
CA PRO A 62 -4.73 -3.37 -0.83
C PRO A 62 -4.27 -2.99 -2.24
N LYS A 63 -3.81 -1.76 -2.41
CA LYS A 63 -3.17 -1.28 -3.63
C LYS A 63 -1.75 -1.83 -3.65
N ILE A 64 -1.58 -2.97 -4.31
CA ILE A 64 -0.33 -3.70 -4.48
C ILE A 64 0.05 -3.63 -5.96
#